data_AF-A0A9D5ZYY7-F1
#
_entry.id   AF-A0A9D5ZYY7-F1
#
_cell.length_a   1.000
_cell.length_b   1.000
_cell.length_c   1.000
_cell.angle_alpha   90.00
_cell.angle_beta   90.00
_cell.angle_gamma   90.00
#
_symmetry.space_group_name_H-M   'P 1'
#
loop_
_entity.id
_entity.type
_entity.pdbx_description
1 polymer ?
#
loop_
_entity_poly.entity_id
_entity_poly.type
_entity_poly.pdbx_seq_one_letter_code
_entity_poly.pdbx_strand_id
1 'polypeptide(L)'
;MKKHLWSLIAFVCLILLTVASATEGANRGVAIKIKNESGKEVTLYGESHALVIGVSAYQAGWPKLPGVVNDVEVVKKLLTRQGFEVVTVLNPNKDKLLKAYDDFIQNYGSNPDNRLLFYYAGHGFTEHKSYGGDIGYIVPADAPVPEKDKAAFAAKAIDMQQIESFAKRIDAKHALFLFDSCFSGSIFDMTRAVPE
;
A
#
# COMPACT_ATOMS: atom_id res chain seq x y z
N MET A 1 -26.71 -24.62 -53.53
CA MET A 1 -26.10 -25.12 -52.27
C MET A 1 -24.71 -24.54 -51.95
N LYS A 2 -23.78 -24.40 -52.91
CA LYS A 2 -22.41 -23.90 -52.64
C LYS A 2 -22.32 -22.45 -52.14
N LYS A 3 -23.23 -21.55 -52.56
CA LYS A 3 -23.22 -20.12 -52.15
C LYS A 3 -23.56 -19.89 -50.67
N HIS A 4 -24.40 -20.74 -50.08
CA HIS A 4 -24.76 -20.64 -48.66
C HIS A 4 -23.66 -21.17 -47.74
N LEU A 5 -22.88 -22.16 -48.21
CA LEU A 5 -21.77 -22.73 -47.45
C LEU A 5 -20.63 -21.73 -47.26
N TRP A 6 -20.31 -20.93 -48.27
CA TRP A 6 -19.28 -19.89 -48.16
C TRP A 6 -19.72 -18.71 -47.30
N SER A 7 -21.01 -18.37 -47.34
CA SER A 7 -21.56 -17.32 -46.48
C SER A 7 -21.57 -17.73 -45.01
N LEU A 8 -21.81 -19.02 -44.71
CA LEU A 8 -21.79 -19.55 -43.35
C LEU A 8 -20.35 -19.60 -42.79
N ILE A 9 -19.38 -20.01 -43.62
CA ILE A 9 -17.96 -20.03 -43.23
C ILE A 9 -17.45 -18.61 -42.98
N ALA A 10 -17.80 -17.65 -43.84
CA ALA A 10 -17.43 -16.25 -43.63
C ALA A 10 -18.03 -15.67 -42.34
N PHE A 11 -19.29 -16.02 -42.01
CA PHE A 11 -19.96 -15.57 -40.80
C PHE A 11 -19.36 -16.19 -39.53
N VAL A 12 -19.02 -17.49 -39.56
CA VAL A 12 -18.36 -18.18 -38.44
C VAL A 12 -16.93 -17.66 -38.24
N CYS A 13 -16.17 -17.40 -39.32
CA CYS A 13 -14.86 -16.76 -39.23
C CYS A 13 -14.96 -15.34 -38.65
N LEU A 14 -15.98 -14.56 -39.03
CA LEU A 14 -16.19 -13.22 -38.50
C LEU A 14 -16.51 -13.23 -37.00
N ILE A 15 -17.34 -14.18 -36.55
CA ILE A 15 -17.64 -14.37 -35.13
C ILE A 15 -16.37 -14.80 -34.37
N LEU A 16 -15.59 -15.75 -34.90
CA LEU A 16 -14.33 -16.20 -34.27
C LEU A 16 -13.28 -15.07 -34.19
N LEU A 17 -13.23 -14.17 -35.17
CA LEU A 17 -12.38 -12.98 -35.15
C LEU A 17 -12.81 -11.96 -34.08
N THR A 18 -14.12 -11.80 -33.83
CA THR A 18 -14.60 -10.89 -32.77
C THR A 18 -14.36 -11.41 -31.36
N VAL A 19 -14.36 -12.74 -31.15
CA VAL A 19 -14.10 -13.33 -29.83
C VAL A 19 -12.61 -13.27 -29.47
N ALA A 20 -11.71 -13.32 -30.46
CA ALA A 20 -10.26 -13.22 -30.23
C ALA A 20 -9.80 -11.82 -29.74
N SER A 21 -10.58 -10.77 -29.99
CA SER A 21 -10.26 -9.40 -29.54
C SER A 21 -10.77 -9.05 -28.14
N ALA A 22 -11.45 -9.95 -27.44
CA ALA A 22 -12.09 -9.65 -26.15
C ALA A 22 -11.28 -10.05 -24.91
N THR A 23 -10.02 -10.45 -25.05
CA THR A 23 -9.14 -10.78 -23.91
C THR A 23 -7.87 -9.94 -23.90
N GLU A 24 -8.01 -8.62 -24.02
CA GLU A 24 -7.01 -7.71 -23.45
C GLU A 24 -7.47 -7.40 -22.03
N GLY A 25 -7.10 -8.31 -21.11
CA GLY A 25 -7.02 -7.95 -19.70
C GLY A 25 -6.11 -6.74 -19.62
N ALA A 26 -6.70 -5.58 -19.36
CA ALA A 26 -6.00 -4.32 -19.27
C ALA A 26 -4.84 -4.49 -18.28
N ASN A 27 -3.60 -4.47 -18.78
CA ASN A 27 -2.41 -4.33 -17.95
C ASN A 27 -2.50 -2.94 -17.29
N ARG A 28 -3.17 -2.88 -16.13
CA ARG A 28 -3.42 -1.68 -15.35
C ARG A 28 -2.20 -1.39 -14.48
N GLY A 29 -1.19 -0.85 -15.13
CA GLY A 29 0.02 -0.36 -14.49
C GLY A 29 0.87 0.34 -15.54
N VAL A 30 1.51 1.46 -15.17
CA VAL A 30 2.55 2.02 -16.04
C VAL A 30 3.67 0.97 -16.08
N ALA A 31 3.81 0.30 -17.23
CA ALA A 31 4.88 -0.65 -17.45
C ALA A 31 6.21 0.09 -17.38
N ILE A 32 6.89 0.01 -16.24
CA ILE A 32 8.23 0.56 -16.08
C ILE A 32 9.17 -0.34 -16.89
N LYS A 33 9.48 0.11 -18.10
CA LYS A 33 10.40 -0.58 -19.00
C LYS A 33 11.82 -0.08 -18.74
N ILE A 34 12.72 -1.00 -18.44
CA ILE A 34 14.15 -0.72 -18.28
C ILE A 34 14.90 -1.48 -19.36
N LYS A 35 15.96 -0.86 -19.92
CA LYS A 35 16.87 -1.55 -20.83
C LYS A 35 17.90 -2.31 -20.02
N ASN A 36 18.04 -3.61 -20.26
CA ASN A 36 19.13 -4.39 -19.67
C ASN A 36 20.47 -4.07 -20.39
N GLU A 37 21.56 -4.69 -19.94
CA GLU A 37 22.92 -4.52 -20.51
C GLU A 37 23.02 -4.88 -22.00
N SER A 38 22.09 -5.68 -22.51
CA SER A 38 21.99 -6.04 -23.94
C SER A 38 21.06 -5.12 -24.74
N GLY A 39 20.56 -4.04 -24.14
CA GLY A 39 19.68 -3.06 -24.77
C GLY A 39 18.22 -3.51 -24.94
N LYS A 40 17.85 -4.69 -24.41
CA LYS A 40 16.49 -5.24 -24.48
C LYS A 40 15.60 -4.59 -23.42
N GLU A 41 14.41 -4.14 -23.83
CA GLU A 41 13.38 -3.66 -22.90
C GLU A 41 12.86 -4.82 -22.04
N VAL A 42 12.90 -4.64 -20.72
CA VAL A 42 12.36 -5.56 -19.72
C VAL A 42 11.33 -4.79 -18.89
N THR A 43 10.14 -5.36 -18.76
CA THR A 43 9.11 -4.84 -17.84
C THR A 43 9.50 -5.22 -16.42
N LEU A 44 9.69 -4.22 -15.54
CA LEU A 44 10.19 -4.48 -14.19
C LEU A 44 9.12 -5.03 -13.23
N TYR A 45 7.86 -4.63 -13.41
CA TYR A 45 6.74 -4.97 -12.53
C TYR A 45 5.51 -5.46 -13.32
N GLY A 46 4.73 -6.34 -12.71
CA GLY A 46 3.39 -6.73 -13.16
C GLY A 46 2.38 -5.62 -12.85
N GLU A 47 1.92 -5.56 -11.60
CA GLU A 47 0.96 -4.54 -11.14
C GLU A 47 1.56 -3.60 -10.09
N SER A 48 0.94 -2.43 -9.92
CA SER A 48 1.34 -1.42 -8.95
C SER A 48 0.15 -1.06 -8.06
N HIS A 49 0.24 -1.36 -6.77
CA HIS A 49 -0.83 -1.05 -5.82
C HIS A 49 -0.33 -0.17 -4.69
N ALA A 50 -1.17 0.76 -4.24
CA ALA A 50 -0.84 1.61 -3.11
C ALA A 50 -1.97 1.65 -2.08
N LEU A 51 -1.59 1.55 -0.80
CA LEU A 51 -2.45 1.83 0.34
C LEU A 51 -2.09 3.20 0.90
N VAL A 52 -3.01 4.16 0.78
CA VAL A 52 -2.83 5.54 1.23
C VAL A 52 -3.77 5.80 2.41
N ILE A 53 -3.19 5.95 3.59
CA ILE A 53 -3.91 6.13 4.86
C ILE A 53 -3.68 7.55 5.37
N GLY A 54 -4.76 8.23 5.78
CA GLY A 54 -4.67 9.53 6.44
C GLY A 54 -5.52 9.59 7.69
N VAL A 55 -4.92 10.03 8.80
CA VAL A 55 -5.61 10.27 10.07
C VAL A 55 -5.54 11.76 10.41
N SER A 56 -6.67 12.45 10.31
CA SER A 56 -6.81 13.90 10.51
C SER A 56 -7.72 14.24 11.68
N ALA A 57 -8.77 13.46 11.90
CA ALA A 57 -9.85 13.72 12.85
C ALA A 57 -9.74 12.84 14.10
N TYR A 58 -8.80 13.19 14.96
CA TYR A 58 -8.60 12.52 16.25
C TYR A 58 -9.67 12.90 17.28
N GLN A 59 -10.10 11.91 18.07
CA GLN A 59 -11.17 12.07 19.07
C GLN A 59 -10.68 11.92 20.51
N ALA A 60 -9.45 11.44 20.71
CA ALA A 60 -8.98 10.95 22.00
C ALA A 60 -7.79 11.76 22.58
N GLY A 61 -7.76 13.07 22.31
CA GLY A 61 -6.81 14.02 22.93
C GLY A 61 -5.69 14.51 22.02
N TRP A 62 -5.47 13.84 20.89
CA TRP A 62 -4.51 14.30 19.88
C TRP A 62 -5.03 15.55 19.14
N PRO A 63 -4.15 16.52 18.80
CA PRO A 63 -4.52 17.63 17.92
C PRO A 63 -5.04 17.14 16.57
N LYS A 64 -6.00 17.85 15.99
CA LYS A 64 -6.46 17.55 14.62
C LYS A 64 -5.39 17.96 13.61
N LEU A 65 -5.27 17.21 12.53
CA LEU A 65 -4.34 17.46 11.42
C LEU A 65 -5.11 17.68 10.11
N PRO A 66 -5.76 18.85 9.91
CA PRO A 66 -6.61 19.07 8.74
C PRO A 66 -5.86 18.98 7.40
N GLY A 67 -4.55 19.25 7.39
CA GLY A 67 -3.69 19.13 6.19
C GLY A 67 -3.65 17.71 5.61
N VAL A 68 -3.73 16.68 6.47
CA VAL A 68 -3.62 15.27 6.07
C VAL A 68 -4.67 14.87 5.04
N VAL A 69 -5.87 15.47 5.07
CA VAL A 69 -6.91 15.18 4.06
C VAL A 69 -6.45 15.62 2.67
N ASN A 70 -5.84 16.79 2.57
CA ASN A 70 -5.28 17.30 1.32
C ASN A 70 -4.06 16.48 0.88
N ASP A 71 -3.19 16.10 1.82
CA ASP A 71 -1.99 15.31 1.53
C ASP A 71 -2.36 13.95 0.93
N VAL A 72 -3.33 13.25 1.51
CA VAL A 72 -3.87 12.00 0.96
C VAL A 72 -4.42 12.18 -0.46
N GLU A 73 -5.15 13.27 -0.73
CA GLU A 73 -5.70 13.53 -2.06
C GLU A 73 -4.58 13.77 -3.09
N VAL A 74 -3.57 14.57 -2.74
CA VAL A 74 -2.42 14.86 -3.59
C VAL A 74 -1.63 13.60 -3.86
N VAL A 75 -1.27 12.84 -2.82
CA VAL A 75 -0.52 11.58 -2.93
C VAL A 75 -1.28 10.56 -3.78
N LYS A 76 -2.59 10.39 -3.55
CA LYS A 76 -3.45 9.53 -4.39
C LYS A 76 -3.35 9.93 -5.86
N LYS A 77 -3.56 11.21 -6.19
CA LYS A 77 -3.52 11.70 -7.58
C LYS A 77 -2.15 11.45 -8.22
N LEU A 78 -1.07 11.69 -7.49
CA LEU A 78 0.30 11.46 -7.97
C LEU A 78 0.55 9.98 -8.24
N LEU A 79 0.22 9.10 -7.29
CA LEU A 79 0.42 7.66 -7.44
C LEU A 79 -0.42 7.08 -8.58
N THR A 80 -1.68 7.50 -8.72
CA THR A 80 -2.52 7.11 -9.87
C THR A 80 -1.91 7.53 -11.20
N ARG A 81 -1.34 8.74 -11.32
CA ARG A 81 -0.61 9.16 -12.52
C ARG A 81 0.64 8.33 -12.80
N GLN A 82 1.26 7.79 -11.76
CA GLN A 82 2.40 6.87 -11.86
C GLN A 82 1.99 5.41 -12.07
N GLY A 83 0.70 5.16 -12.35
CA GLY A 83 0.18 3.84 -12.69
C GLY A 83 -0.14 2.95 -11.49
N PHE A 84 -0.27 3.51 -10.29
CA PHE A 84 -0.74 2.76 -9.13
C PHE A 84 -2.27 2.70 -9.07
N GLU A 85 -2.80 1.53 -8.74
CA GLU A 85 -4.15 1.39 -8.22
C GLU A 85 -4.15 1.72 -6.73
N VAL A 86 -4.87 2.78 -6.34
CA VAL A 86 -4.77 3.36 -4.99
C VAL A 86 -6.01 3.04 -4.17
N VAL A 87 -5.82 2.36 -3.04
CA VAL A 87 -6.80 2.19 -1.96
C VAL A 87 -6.58 3.31 -0.95
N THR A 88 -7.64 4.05 -0.61
CA THR A 88 -7.56 5.17 0.35
C THR A 88 -8.37 4.88 1.60
N VAL A 89 -7.80 5.10 2.78
CA VAL A 89 -8.47 4.91 4.07
C VAL A 89 -8.30 6.15 4.94
N LEU A 90 -9.41 6.78 5.34
CA LEU A 90 -9.41 8.01 6.13
C LEU A 90 -9.91 7.76 7.55
N ASN A 91 -9.20 8.33 8.52
CA ASN A 91 -9.51 8.28 9.95
C ASN A 91 -9.85 6.88 10.49
N PRO A 92 -9.09 5.81 10.15
CA PRO A 92 -9.34 4.50 10.72
C PRO A 92 -9.11 4.50 12.24
N ASN A 93 -9.94 3.74 12.95
CA ASN A 93 -9.60 3.24 14.29
C ASN A 93 -8.59 2.09 14.16
N LYS A 94 -8.06 1.57 15.28
CA LYS A 94 -7.08 0.46 15.27
C LYS A 94 -7.53 -0.71 14.37
N ASP A 95 -8.74 -1.20 14.57
CA ASP A 95 -9.23 -2.40 13.86
C ASP A 95 -9.34 -2.18 12.35
N LYS A 96 -9.85 -1.02 11.93
CA LYS A 96 -9.92 -0.66 10.50
C LYS A 96 -8.54 -0.46 9.90
N LEU A 97 -7.59 0.06 10.68
CA LEU A 97 -6.22 0.24 10.22
C LEU A 97 -5.54 -1.10 10.00
N LEU A 98 -5.59 -1.99 10.99
CA LEU A 98 -5.07 -3.37 10.87
C LEU A 98 -5.70 -4.10 9.69
N LYS A 99 -7.03 -4.05 9.59
CA LYS A 99 -7.77 -4.66 8.48
C LYS A 99 -7.34 -4.11 7.12
N ALA A 100 -7.11 -2.79 7.01
CA ALA A 100 -6.67 -2.19 5.76
C ALA A 100 -5.29 -2.73 5.32
N TYR A 101 -4.34 -2.88 6.25
CA TYR A 101 -3.05 -3.51 5.97
C TYR A 101 -3.23 -4.98 5.57
N ASP A 102 -3.98 -5.75 6.35
CA ASP A 102 -4.21 -7.17 6.10
C ASP A 102 -4.88 -7.42 4.74
N ASP A 103 -5.98 -6.72 4.45
CA ASP A 103 -6.71 -6.88 3.20
C ASP A 103 -5.82 -6.50 2.00
N PHE A 104 -5.05 -5.41 2.11
CA PHE A 104 -4.17 -4.95 1.04
C PHE A 104 -3.04 -5.96 0.77
N ILE A 105 -2.42 -6.52 1.81
CA ILE A 105 -1.39 -7.55 1.69
C ILE A 105 -1.98 -8.85 1.13
N GLN A 106 -3.15 -9.27 1.59
CA GLN A 106 -3.82 -10.47 1.08
C GLN A 106 -4.18 -10.34 -0.41
N ASN A 107 -4.63 -9.17 -0.84
CA ASN A 107 -5.06 -8.96 -2.22
C ASN A 107 -3.88 -8.83 -3.19
N TYR A 108 -2.77 -8.22 -2.77
CA TYR A 108 -1.71 -7.79 -3.71
C TYR A 108 -0.30 -8.25 -3.33
N GLY A 109 -0.10 -8.77 -2.12
CA GLY A 109 1.22 -9.06 -1.55
C GLY A 109 1.84 -10.40 -1.95
N SER A 110 1.06 -11.37 -2.42
CA SER A 110 1.58 -12.70 -2.80
C SER A 110 2.08 -12.78 -4.24
N ASN A 111 1.86 -11.78 -5.08
CA ASN A 111 2.33 -11.78 -6.47
C ASN A 111 3.76 -11.23 -6.55
N PRO A 112 4.78 -12.06 -6.87
CA PRO A 112 6.19 -11.67 -6.84
C PRO A 112 6.59 -10.66 -7.92
N ASP A 113 5.71 -10.34 -8.88
CA ASP A 113 5.95 -9.31 -9.88
C ASP A 113 5.36 -7.94 -9.49
N ASN A 114 4.56 -7.88 -8.43
CA ASN A 114 3.92 -6.62 -8.01
C ASN A 114 4.91 -5.71 -7.28
N ARG A 115 4.61 -4.40 -7.31
CA ARG A 115 5.18 -3.43 -6.37
C ARG A 115 4.09 -2.82 -5.52
N LEU A 116 4.36 -2.74 -4.22
CA LEU A 116 3.44 -2.20 -3.23
C LEU A 116 4.00 -0.93 -2.62
N LEU A 117 3.12 0.04 -2.38
CA LEU A 117 3.43 1.25 -1.65
C LEU A 117 2.43 1.46 -0.51
N PHE A 118 2.94 1.67 0.69
CA PHE A 118 2.16 2.00 1.87
C PHE A 118 2.52 3.43 2.24
N TYR A 119 1.54 4.32 2.28
CA TYR A 119 1.69 5.70 2.74
C TYR A 119 0.77 5.92 3.93
N TYR A 120 1.33 6.40 5.03
CA TYR A 120 0.58 6.80 6.21
C TYR A 120 0.90 8.26 6.53
N ALA A 121 -0.14 9.06 6.74
CA ALA A 121 -0.03 10.42 7.27
C ALA A 121 -0.91 10.60 8.50
N GLY A 122 -0.33 11.14 9.58
CA GLY A 122 -1.03 11.33 10.85
C GLY A 122 -0.08 11.58 12.01
N HIS A 123 -0.58 11.40 13.24
CA HIS A 123 0.30 11.39 14.41
C HIS A 123 1.15 10.13 14.45
N GLY A 124 2.38 10.33 14.92
CA GLY A 124 3.31 9.31 15.35
C GLY A 124 3.69 9.58 16.81
N PHE A 125 4.18 8.56 17.50
CA PHE A 125 4.66 8.69 18.87
C PHE A 125 5.92 7.85 19.05
N THR A 126 6.88 8.37 19.80
CA THR A 126 8.07 7.61 20.21
C THR A 126 8.03 7.42 21.72
N GLU A 127 8.01 6.17 22.17
CA GLU A 127 8.16 5.82 23.58
C GLU A 127 9.60 5.42 23.88
N HIS A 128 10.28 6.24 24.68
CA HIS A 128 11.62 5.95 25.18
C HIS A 128 11.56 4.92 26.32
N LYS A 129 12.23 3.78 26.17
CA LYS A 129 12.24 2.72 27.20
C LYS A 129 13.39 2.90 28.17
N SER A 130 13.12 2.63 29.44
CA SER A 130 14.08 2.80 30.54
C SER A 130 15.31 1.90 30.43
N TYR A 131 15.20 0.77 29.73
CA TYR A 131 16.28 -0.20 29.49
C TYR A 131 17.08 0.08 28.21
N GLY A 132 16.83 1.21 27.55
CA GLY A 132 17.40 1.57 26.26
C GLY A 132 16.53 1.11 25.08
N GLY A 133 16.55 1.89 24.00
CA GLY A 133 15.77 1.69 22.78
C GLY A 133 14.46 2.48 22.75
N ASP A 134 14.02 2.79 21.53
CA ASP A 134 12.83 3.58 21.27
C ASP A 134 11.77 2.76 20.53
N ILE A 135 10.51 2.82 20.98
CA ILE A 135 9.40 2.22 20.24
C ILE A 135 8.65 3.31 19.49
N GLY A 136 8.64 3.22 18.17
CA GLY A 136 7.83 4.08 17.30
C GLY A 136 6.42 3.52 17.12
N TYR A 137 5.42 4.40 17.10
CA TYR A 137 4.02 4.04 16.87
C TYR A 137 3.36 4.95 15.85
N ILE A 138 2.58 4.39 14.92
CA ILE A 138 1.54 5.15 14.23
C ILE A 138 0.26 5.16 15.08
N VAL A 139 -0.48 6.26 15.01
CA VAL A 139 -1.60 6.54 15.92
C VAL A 139 -2.95 6.53 15.17
N PRO A 140 -3.79 5.50 15.37
CA PRO A 140 -5.16 5.49 14.85
C PRO A 140 -6.05 6.58 15.46
N ALA A 141 -7.18 6.88 14.80
CA ALA A 141 -8.08 7.98 15.20
C ALA A 141 -8.65 7.86 16.63
N ASP A 142 -8.72 6.63 17.16
CA ASP A 142 -9.33 6.29 18.45
C ASP A 142 -8.31 5.99 19.57
N ALA A 143 -7.01 6.06 19.27
CA ALA A 143 -5.96 5.89 20.27
C ALA A 143 -5.86 7.15 21.14
N PRO A 144 -5.94 7.03 22.48
CA PRO A 144 -5.80 8.19 23.37
C PRO A 144 -4.36 8.70 23.37
N VAL A 145 -4.15 9.93 23.84
CA VAL A 145 -2.79 10.38 24.16
C VAL A 145 -2.22 9.58 25.34
N PRO A 146 -0.93 9.18 25.33
CA PRO A 146 -0.33 8.37 26.39
C PRO A 146 -0.42 9.00 27.78
N GLU A 147 -0.39 10.33 27.87
CA GLU A 147 -0.50 11.09 29.12
C GLU A 147 -1.87 10.92 29.79
N LYS A 148 -2.92 10.64 28.99
CA LYS A 148 -4.28 10.44 29.49
C LYS A 148 -4.51 9.00 29.90
N ASP A 149 -4.09 8.05 29.07
CA ASP A 149 -4.25 6.62 29.33
C ASP A 149 -3.18 5.82 28.59
N LYS A 150 -2.07 5.55 29.27
CA LYS A 150 -0.93 4.82 28.72
C LYS A 150 -1.30 3.39 28.31
N ALA A 151 -2.15 2.72 29.08
CA ALA A 151 -2.52 1.33 28.81
C ALA A 151 -3.42 1.24 27.57
N ALA A 152 -4.43 2.11 27.46
CA ALA A 152 -5.29 2.18 26.28
C ALA A 152 -4.54 2.68 25.04
N PHE A 153 -3.56 3.58 25.19
CA PHE A 153 -2.67 3.95 24.09
C PHE A 153 -1.89 2.74 23.57
N ALA A 154 -1.19 2.01 24.45
CA ALA A 154 -0.43 0.81 24.06
C ALA A 154 -1.34 -0.26 23.42
N ALA A 155 -2.58 -0.39 23.90
CA ALA A 155 -3.56 -1.31 23.33
C ALA A 155 -4.07 -0.88 21.94
N LYS A 156 -4.01 0.41 21.59
CA LYS A 156 -4.63 0.96 20.36
C LYS A 156 -3.65 1.43 19.31
N ALA A 157 -2.53 2.02 19.70
CA ALA A 157 -1.47 2.39 18.78
C ALA A 157 -0.93 1.14 18.04
N ILE A 158 -0.26 1.37 16.91
CA ILE A 158 0.40 0.31 16.14
C ILE A 158 1.90 0.59 16.20
N ASP A 159 2.64 -0.27 16.89
CA ASP A 159 4.09 -0.14 16.94
C ASP A 159 4.74 -0.54 15.60
N MET A 160 6.01 -0.15 15.41
CA MET A 160 6.75 -0.48 14.19
C MET A 160 7.08 -1.97 14.05
N GLN A 161 7.04 -2.78 15.13
CA GLN A 161 7.22 -4.25 15.02
C GLN A 161 5.99 -4.91 14.37
N GLN A 162 4.79 -4.39 14.63
CA GLN A 162 3.58 -4.79 13.90
C GLN A 162 3.70 -4.45 12.41
N ILE A 163 4.25 -3.27 12.07
CA ILE A 163 4.53 -2.90 10.68
C ILE A 163 5.56 -3.85 10.04
N GLU A 164 6.63 -4.17 10.75
CA GLU A 164 7.63 -5.15 10.29
C GLU A 164 7.00 -6.54 10.06
N SER A 165 6.08 -6.96 10.94
CA SER A 165 5.33 -8.21 10.80
C SER A 165 4.45 -8.22 9.54
N PHE A 166 3.86 -7.08 9.17
CA PHE A 166 3.18 -6.93 7.89
C PHE A 166 4.14 -7.03 6.71
N ALA A 167 5.29 -6.35 6.78
CA ALA A 167 6.29 -6.37 5.71
C ALA A 167 6.82 -7.79 5.44
N LYS A 168 7.06 -8.59 6.49
CA LYS A 168 7.50 -9.99 6.38
C LYS A 168 6.52 -10.93 5.69
N ARG A 169 5.24 -10.52 5.51
CA ARG A 169 4.20 -11.30 4.84
C ARG A 169 4.06 -10.98 3.34
N ILE A 170 4.90 -10.09 2.81
CA ILE A 170 4.83 -9.65 1.42
C ILE A 170 5.88 -10.40 0.60
N ASP A 171 5.42 -11.13 -0.41
CA ASP A 171 6.26 -11.81 -1.41
C ASP A 171 6.45 -10.98 -2.68
N ALA A 172 5.73 -9.85 -2.80
CA ALA A 172 5.83 -8.93 -3.92
C ALA A 172 7.26 -8.40 -4.10
N LYS A 173 7.64 -8.14 -5.36
CA LYS A 173 9.00 -7.74 -5.75
C LYS A 173 9.57 -6.64 -4.86
N HIS A 174 8.78 -5.60 -4.66
CA HIS A 174 9.13 -4.48 -3.80
C HIS A 174 7.92 -4.05 -2.95
N ALA A 175 8.19 -3.75 -1.69
CA ALA A 175 7.26 -3.07 -0.79
C ALA A 175 7.95 -1.85 -0.19
N LEU A 176 7.34 -0.68 -0.35
CA LEU A 176 7.86 0.58 0.17
C LEU A 176 6.88 1.18 1.18
N PHE A 177 7.36 1.45 2.39
CA PHE A 177 6.58 2.04 3.48
C PHE A 177 7.04 3.48 3.73
N LEU A 178 6.13 4.45 3.59
CA LEU A 178 6.35 5.87 3.84
C LEU A 178 5.48 6.28 5.02
N PHE A 179 6.10 6.88 6.03
CA PHE A 179 5.41 7.44 7.18
C PHE A 179 5.65 8.94 7.25
N ASP A 180 4.60 9.70 7.00
CA ASP A 180 4.51 11.14 7.17
C ASP A 180 3.93 11.44 8.56
N SER A 181 4.74 11.13 9.57
CA SER A 181 4.41 11.34 10.97
C SER A 181 5.67 11.51 11.81
N CYS A 182 5.55 12.17 12.96
CA CYS A 182 6.69 12.41 13.83
C CYS A 182 7.18 11.10 14.47
N PHE A 183 8.44 10.75 14.20
CA PHE A 183 9.19 9.74 14.94
C PHE A 183 10.60 10.30 15.19
N SER A 184 11.06 10.27 16.43
CA SER A 184 12.38 10.83 16.79
C SER A 184 13.55 9.92 16.41
N GLY A 185 13.43 9.13 15.34
CA GLY A 185 14.45 8.16 14.90
C GLY A 185 14.23 6.72 15.34
N SER A 186 13.13 6.41 16.05
CA SER A 186 12.77 5.04 16.47
C SER A 186 12.57 4.04 15.32
N ILE A 187 12.42 4.53 14.08
CA ILE A 187 12.36 3.68 12.87
C ILE A 187 13.72 2.99 12.63
N PHE A 188 14.84 3.61 13.02
CA PHE A 188 16.18 3.07 12.79
C PHE A 188 16.59 1.96 13.78
N ASP A 189 15.93 1.86 14.94
CA ASP A 189 16.19 0.78 15.90
C ASP A 189 15.78 -0.60 15.37
N MET A 190 14.92 -0.69 14.34
CA MET A 190 14.62 -1.93 13.63
C MET A 190 15.82 -2.47 12.81
N THR A 191 16.77 -1.60 12.44
CA THR A 191 17.89 -1.95 11.55
C THR A 191 19.17 -2.36 12.26
N ARG A 192 19.16 -2.51 13.59
CA ARG A 192 20.25 -3.19 14.30
C ARG A 192 20.18 -4.71 14.04
N ALA A 193 20.36 -5.11 12.79
CA ALA A 193 20.89 -6.43 12.48
C ALA A 193 22.29 -6.49 13.10
N VAL A 194 22.48 -7.42 14.02
CA VAL A 194 23.81 -7.81 14.50
C VAL A 194 24.58 -8.27 13.27
N PRO A 195 25.71 -7.64 12.90
CA PRO A 195 26.60 -8.21 11.90
C PRO A 195 27.07 -9.58 12.41
N GLU A 196 26.98 -10.62 11.59
CA GLU A 196 27.65 -11.90 11.85
C GLU A 196 29.17 -11.72 12.00
#